data_AF-A0A6B0STY3-F1
#
_entry.id   AF-A0A6B0STY3-F1
#
_cell.length_a   1.000
_cell.length_b   1.000
_cell.length_c   1.000
_cell.angle_alpha   90.00
_cell.angle_beta   90.00
_cell.angle_gamma   90.00
#
_symmetry.space_group_name_H-M   'P 1'
#
loop_
_entity.id
_entity.type
_entity.pdbx_description
1 polymer ?
#
loop_
_entity_poly.entity_id
_entity_poly.type
_entity_poly.pdbx_seq_one_letter_code
_entity_poly.pdbx_strand_id
1 'polypeptide(L)'
;MGELKRVLAPQLDTLETARLRDGVVVNVTSDESLAASVACPSGDGRAFGDCERIDGVVVQERDGETVVVAVAFRVRVSTPDGSTAFGRVARPR
;
A
#
# COMPACT_ATOMS: atom_id res chain seq x y z
N MET A 1 35.69 -4.64 -4.57
CA MET A 1 34.39 -3.91 -4.58
C MET A 1 34.33 -2.71 -5.54
N GLY A 2 35.33 -2.47 -6.42
CA GLY A 2 35.33 -1.32 -7.35
C GLY A 2 34.76 -1.60 -8.74
N GLU A 3 34.78 -2.86 -9.20
CA GLU A 3 34.37 -3.21 -10.57
C GLU A 3 32.85 -3.28 -10.73
N LEU A 4 32.15 -3.87 -9.75
CA LEU A 4 30.69 -3.90 -9.68
C LEU A 4 30.10 -2.48 -9.68
N LYS A 5 30.73 -1.55 -8.96
CA LYS A 5 30.30 -0.15 -8.90
C LYS A 5 30.51 0.58 -10.22
N ARG A 6 31.57 0.26 -10.99
CA ARG A 6 31.80 0.81 -12.33
C ARG A 6 30.81 0.28 -13.36
N VAL A 7 30.42 -0.99 -13.25
CA VAL A 7 29.42 -1.61 -14.14
C VAL A 7 28.01 -1.07 -13.85
N LEU A 8 27.66 -0.88 -12.57
CA LEU A 8 26.33 -0.37 -12.19
C LEU A 8 26.20 1.15 -12.30
N ALA A 9 27.28 1.92 -12.19
CA ALA A 9 27.23 3.39 -12.25
C ALA A 9 26.42 3.95 -13.44
N PRO A 10 26.66 3.55 -14.70
CA PRO A 10 25.89 4.07 -15.84
C PRO A 10 24.42 3.62 -15.83
N GLN A 11 24.10 2.44 -15.30
CA GLN A 11 22.71 1.99 -15.16
C GLN A 11 21.97 2.75 -14.06
N LEU A 12 22.65 3.03 -12.95
CA LEU A 12 22.12 3.86 -11.86
C LEU A 12 21.93 5.31 -12.33
N ASP A 13 22.88 5.87 -13.06
CA ASP A 13 22.80 7.21 -13.65
C ASP A 13 21.67 7.32 -14.67
N THR A 14 21.43 6.26 -15.46
CA THR A 14 20.28 6.17 -16.37
C THR A 14 18.95 6.11 -15.62
N LEU A 15 18.87 5.34 -14.54
CA LEU A 15 17.65 5.25 -13.70
C LEU A 15 17.38 6.56 -12.94
N GLU A 16 18.43 7.21 -12.44
CA GLU A 16 18.36 8.51 -11.77
C GLU A 16 17.94 9.60 -12.76
N THR A 17 18.56 9.64 -13.93
CA THR A 17 18.18 10.56 -15.01
C THR A 17 16.77 10.29 -15.54
N ALA A 18 16.36 9.02 -15.68
CA ALA A 18 14.99 8.65 -16.07
C ALA A 18 13.97 9.10 -15.01
N ARG A 19 14.25 8.90 -13.71
CA ARG A 19 13.39 9.42 -12.64
C ARG A 19 13.32 10.95 -12.62
N LEU A 20 14.44 11.62 -12.86
CA LEU A 20 14.51 13.09 -12.96
C LEU A 20 13.77 13.62 -14.20
N ARG A 21 13.79 12.87 -15.32
CA ARG A 21 13.08 13.23 -16.57
C ARG A 21 11.60 12.92 -16.51
N ASP A 22 11.21 11.78 -15.94
CA ASP A 22 9.81 11.36 -15.84
C ASP A 22 9.08 12.03 -14.67
N GLY A 23 9.80 12.61 -13.70
CA GLY A 23 9.24 13.41 -12.60
C GLY A 23 8.16 12.69 -11.80
N VAL A 24 8.17 11.35 -11.79
CA VAL A 24 7.08 10.56 -11.18
C VAL A 24 7.31 10.40 -9.69
N VAL A 25 6.41 10.98 -8.90
CA VAL A 25 6.35 10.83 -7.44
C VAL A 25 5.15 9.96 -7.09
N VAL A 26 5.39 8.85 -6.40
CA VAL A 26 4.33 8.00 -5.84
C VAL A 26 4.24 8.26 -4.35
N ASN A 27 3.08 8.72 -3.90
CA ASN A 27 2.76 8.92 -2.49
C ASN A 27 1.65 7.94 -2.09
N VAL A 28 1.87 7.21 -1.00
CA VAL A 28 0.91 6.24 -0.46
C VAL A 28 0.55 6.66 0.95
N THR A 29 -0.72 6.91 1.19
CA THR A 29 -1.28 7.23 2.52
C THR A 29 -2.38 6.25 2.88
N SER A 30 -2.62 6.02 4.16
CA SER A 30 -3.81 5.31 4.61
C SER A 30 -5.09 6.03 4.16
N ASP A 31 -6.16 5.26 3.96
CA ASP A 31 -7.48 5.78 3.56
C ASP A 31 -8.58 5.19 4.46
N GLU A 32 -8.90 5.91 5.53
CA GLU A 32 -9.92 5.50 6.52
C GLU A 32 -11.31 5.40 5.91
N SER A 33 -11.65 6.31 4.99
CA SER A 33 -12.94 6.28 4.31
C SER A 33 -13.08 5.02 3.45
N LEU A 34 -12.01 4.62 2.76
CA LEU A 34 -11.99 3.37 2.00
C LEU A 34 -12.01 2.15 2.92
N ALA A 35 -11.29 2.18 4.05
CA ALA A 35 -11.34 1.12 5.06
C ALA A 35 -12.75 0.93 5.64
N ALA A 36 -13.53 2.01 5.81
CA ALA A 36 -14.92 1.95 6.28
C ALA A 36 -15.82 1.12 5.35
N SER A 37 -15.52 1.09 4.05
CA SER A 37 -16.25 0.30 3.05
C SER A 37 -15.89 -1.20 3.00
N VAL A 38 -14.84 -1.62 3.72
CA VAL A 38 -14.42 -3.01 3.73
C VAL A 38 -15.38 -3.83 4.60
N ALA A 39 -15.98 -4.85 3.98
CA ALA A 39 -16.73 -5.88 4.69
C ALA A 39 -15.77 -6.86 5.38
N CYS A 40 -15.97 -7.07 6.68
CA CYS A 40 -15.31 -8.15 7.39
C CYS A 40 -16.04 -9.47 7.17
N PRO A 41 -15.32 -10.59 7.08
CA PRO A 41 -15.92 -11.91 7.15
C PRO A 41 -16.78 -12.05 8.41
N SER A 42 -17.91 -12.74 8.27
CA SER A 42 -18.78 -13.12 9.38
C SER A 42 -19.21 -14.58 9.19
N GLY A 43 -19.64 -15.23 10.26
CA GLY A 43 -20.08 -16.62 10.23
C GLY A 43 -20.48 -17.13 11.60
N ASP A 44 -21.12 -18.30 11.63
CA ASP A 44 -21.58 -18.92 12.86
C ASP A 44 -20.39 -19.49 13.65
N GLY A 45 -20.14 -18.95 14.85
CA GLY A 45 -19.14 -19.45 15.80
C GLY A 45 -18.29 -18.34 16.44
N ARG A 46 -17.50 -18.71 17.45
CA ARG A 46 -16.55 -17.81 18.14
C ARG A 46 -15.28 -17.51 17.31
N ALA A 47 -15.27 -17.89 16.04
CA ALA A 47 -14.12 -17.78 15.15
C ALA A 47 -13.93 -16.37 14.54
N PHE A 48 -14.93 -15.50 14.69
CA PHE A 48 -14.91 -14.12 14.22
C PHE A 48 -15.43 -13.20 15.32
N GLY A 49 -14.56 -12.34 15.82
CA GLY A 49 -14.90 -11.26 16.74
C GLY A 49 -15.15 -9.95 15.99
N ASP A 50 -15.01 -8.85 16.73
CA ASP A 50 -15.30 -7.51 16.24
C ASP A 50 -14.39 -7.09 15.08
N CYS A 51 -14.96 -6.33 14.17
CA CYS A 51 -14.28 -5.77 13.00
C CYS A 51 -13.87 -4.34 13.30
N GLU A 52 -12.59 -4.15 13.60
CA GLU A 52 -12.02 -2.86 13.94
C GLU A 52 -11.28 -2.22 12.75
N ARG A 53 -11.29 -0.89 12.72
CA ARG A 53 -10.68 -0.09 11.66
C ARG A 53 -9.80 0.97 12.32
N ILE A 54 -8.51 0.91 12.06
CA ILE A 54 -7.50 1.75 12.71
C ILE A 54 -6.61 2.31 11.62
N ASP A 55 -6.64 3.63 11.40
CA ASP A 55 -5.78 4.34 10.44
C ASP A 55 -5.74 3.69 9.04
N GLY A 56 -6.90 3.26 8.52
CA GLY A 56 -7.01 2.60 7.20
C GLY A 56 -6.71 1.09 7.20
N VAL A 57 -6.33 0.50 8.33
CA VAL A 57 -6.15 -0.95 8.51
C VAL A 57 -7.43 -1.54 9.08
N VAL A 58 -7.89 -2.65 8.50
CA VAL A 58 -9.06 -3.40 8.97
C VAL A 58 -8.56 -4.67 9.62
N VAL A 59 -8.87 -4.83 10.91
CA VAL A 59 -8.49 -6.01 11.70
C VAL A 59 -9.74 -6.69 12.25
N GLN A 60 -9.60 -7.97 12.53
CA GLN A 60 -10.66 -8.77 13.13
C GLN A 60 -10.05 -9.81 14.05
N GLU A 61 -10.65 -9.98 15.23
CA GLU A 61 -10.29 -11.08 16.11
C GLU A 61 -10.75 -12.42 15.53
N ARG A 62 -9.86 -13.41 15.51
CA ARG A 62 -10.14 -14.79 15.12
C ARG A 62 -9.43 -15.74 16.07
N ASP A 63 -10.20 -16.54 16.80
CA ASP A 63 -9.68 -17.54 17.75
C ASP A 63 -8.70 -16.95 18.79
N GLY A 64 -9.01 -15.75 19.29
CA GLY A 64 -8.16 -15.02 20.24
C GLY A 64 -6.96 -14.30 19.62
N GLU A 65 -6.81 -14.30 18.29
CA GLU A 65 -5.75 -13.59 17.58
C GLU A 65 -6.30 -12.42 16.75
N THR A 66 -5.63 -11.27 16.77
CA THR A 66 -5.98 -10.16 15.87
C THR A 66 -5.39 -10.41 14.48
N VAL A 67 -6.26 -10.59 13.49
CA VAL A 67 -5.87 -10.84 12.10
C VAL A 67 -6.16 -9.60 11.25
N VAL A 68 -5.20 -9.23 10.39
CA VAL A 68 -5.43 -8.19 9.39
C VAL A 68 -6.36 -8.76 8.30
N VAL A 69 -7.53 -8.15 8.14
CA VAL A 69 -8.49 -8.50 7.08
C VAL A 69 -8.14 -7.77 5.79
N ALA A 70 -7.80 -6.49 5.90
CA ALA A 70 -7.44 -5.65 4.77
C ALA A 70 -6.66 -4.41 5.20
N VAL A 71 -5.96 -3.79 4.25
CA VAL A 71 -5.36 -2.46 4.38
C VAL A 71 -5.85 -1.60 3.23
N ALA A 72 -6.45 -0.46 3.55
CA ALA A 72 -6.93 0.52 2.59
C ALA A 72 -5.99 1.72 2.53
N PHE A 73 -5.55 2.05 1.32
CA PHE A 73 -4.65 3.16 1.07
C PHE A 73 -5.04 3.92 -0.19
N ARG A 74 -4.67 5.19 -0.21
CA ARG A 74 -4.76 6.08 -1.35
C ARG A 74 -3.38 6.19 -1.98
N VAL A 75 -3.30 5.87 -3.26
CA VAL A 75 -2.09 6.05 -4.06
C VAL A 75 -2.28 7.31 -4.90
N ARG A 76 -1.35 8.26 -4.76
CA ARG A 76 -1.23 9.41 -5.65
C ARG A 76 0.03 9.25 -6.48
N VAL A 77 -0.13 9.30 -7.80
CA VAL A 77 0.96 9.33 -8.76
C VAL A 77 0.97 10.72 -9.37
N SER A 78 2.04 11.47 -9.13
CA SER A 78 2.25 12.80 -9.70
C SER A 78 3.34 12.71 -10.75
N THR A 79 3.07 13.22 -11.94
CA THR A 79 4.03 13.41 -13.03
C THR A 79 4.11 14.91 -13.36
N PRO A 80 5.05 15.35 -14.22
CA PRO A 80 5.10 16.74 -14.67
C PRO A 80 3.79 17.20 -15.34
N ASP A 81 3.12 16.32 -16.08
CA ASP A 81 1.92 16.63 -16.86
C ASP A 81 0.62 16.54 -16.05
N GLY A 82 0.65 16.01 -14.82
CA GLY A 82 -0.53 15.95 -13.97
C GLY A 82 -0.40 14.98 -12.79
N SER A 83 -1.45 14.90 -11.97
CA SER A 83 -1.54 13.92 -10.90
C SER A 83 -2.80 13.09 -10.99
N THR A 84 -2.69 11.80 -10.73
CA THR A 84 -3.80 10.88 -10.58
C THR A 84 -3.80 10.30 -9.18
N ALA A 85 -4.97 10.09 -8.60
CA ALA A 85 -5.13 9.46 -7.30
C ALA A 85 -6.20 8.38 -7.36
N PHE A 86 -5.94 7.25 -6.71
CA PHE A 86 -6.87 6.14 -6.66
C PHE A 86 -6.80 5.39 -5.34
N GLY A 87 -7.94 4.85 -4.92
CA GLY A 87 -8.04 3.97 -3.76
C GLY A 87 -7.61 2.54 -4.08
N ARG A 88 -6.98 1.88 -3.11
CA ARG A 88 -6.65 0.46 -3.15
C ARG A 88 -6.89 -0.19 -1.79
N VAL A 89 -7.44 -1.39 -1.85
CA VAL A 89 -7.58 -2.28 -0.70
C VAL A 89 -6.75 -3.53 -0.98
N ALA A 90 -5.75 -3.79 -0.14
CA ALA A 90 -4.97 -5.03 -0.17
C ALA A 90 -5.48 -5.97 0.92
N ARG A 91 -5.56 -7.27 0.60
CA ARG A 91 -5.87 -8.32 1.57
C ARG A 91 -4.66 -9.25 1.69
N PRO A 92 -4.26 -9.66 2.90
CA PRO A 92 -3.22 -10.67 3.06
C PRO A 92 -3.64 -11.99 2.40
N ARG A 93 -2.66 -12.69 1.82
CA ARG A 93 -2.83 -13.99 1.16
C ARG A 93 -2.62 -15.13 2.14
#